data_AF-A0AAN9BAV6-F1
#
_entry.id   AF-A0AAN9BAV6-F1
#
_cell.length_a   1.000
_cell.length_b   1.000
_cell.length_c   1.000
_cell.angle_alpha   90.00
_cell.angle_beta   90.00
_cell.angle_gamma   90.00
#
_symmetry.space_group_name_H-M   'P 1'
#
loop_
_entity.id
_entity.type
_entity.pdbx_description
1 polymer ?
#
loop_
_entity_poly.entity_id
_entity_poly.type
_entity_poly.pdbx_seq_one_letter_code
_entity_poly.pdbx_strand_id
1 'polypeptide(L)'
;MLLIRFEDYKQNITKELIRTYQFLGLDTGVVSNRLDGIVSQEIKNQGKLKKKVEPMLENTERLLSEFYQPFITRLSGLLEDNKFLWKDLKAGT
;
A
#
# COMPACT_ATOMS: atom_id res chain seq x y z
N MET A 1 -11.36 -8.29 -9.14
CA MET A 1 -11.35 -7.56 -7.85
C MET A 1 -10.03 -6.81 -7.75
N LEU A 2 -10.02 -5.54 -7.32
CA LEU A 2 -8.80 -4.77 -7.12
C LEU A 2 -8.50 -4.65 -5.62
N LEU A 3 -7.30 -5.07 -5.23
CA LEU A 3 -6.74 -4.80 -3.92
C LEU A 3 -5.51 -3.88 -4.08
N ILE A 4 -5.53 -2.77 -3.36
CA ILE A 4 -4.45 -1.78 -3.35
C ILE A 4 -3.63 -2.02 -2.09
N ARG A 5 -2.31 -2.18 -2.28
CA ARG A 5 -1.36 -2.25 -1.19
C ARG A 5 -0.90 -0.83 -0.87
N PHE A 6 -1.04 -0.41 0.38
CA PHE A 6 -0.76 0.97 0.78
C PHE A 6 0.71 1.33 0.63
N GLU A 7 1.60 0.35 0.75
CA GLU A 7 3.04 0.52 0.59
C GLU A 7 3.39 0.81 -0.87
N ASP A 8 2.78 0.10 -1.83
CA ASP A 8 2.92 0.40 -3.27
C ASP A 8 2.36 1.78 -3.59
N TYR A 9 1.19 2.11 -3.02
CA TYR A 9 0.57 3.42 -3.19
C TYR A 9 1.48 4.53 -2.67
N LYS A 10 2.08 4.38 -1.49
CA LYS A 10 3.02 5.37 -0.95
C LYS A 10 4.31 5.48 -1.76
N GLN A 11 4.82 4.38 -2.31
CA GLN A 11 6.03 4.38 -3.14
C GLN A 11 5.78 5.02 -4.51
N ASN A 12 4.63 4.77 -5.13
CA ASN A 12 4.28 5.32 -6.43
C ASN A 12 2.76 5.51 -6.57
N ILE A 13 2.27 6.64 -6.09
CA ILE A 13 0.84 7.01 -6.13
C ILE A 13 0.32 7.01 -7.57
N THR A 14 1.07 7.60 -8.50
CA THR A 14 0.67 7.71 -9.91
C THR A 14 0.40 6.34 -10.53
N LYS A 15 1.29 5.37 -10.31
CA LYS A 15 1.14 4.00 -10.82
C LYS A 15 -0.11 3.30 -10.27
N GLU A 16 -0.33 3.37 -8.96
CA GLU A 16 -1.51 2.73 -8.35
C GLU A 16 -2.82 3.44 -8.73
N LEU A 17 -2.80 4.76 -8.95
CA LEU A 17 -3.94 5.49 -9.50
C LEU A 17 -4.25 5.05 -10.93
N ILE A 18 -3.25 4.95 -11.82
CA ILE A 18 -3.48 4.43 -13.18
C ILE A 18 -4.11 3.04 -13.13
N ARG A 19 -3.58 2.13 -12.31
CA ARG A 19 -4.14 0.78 -12.11
C ARG A 19 -5.59 0.83 -11.62
N THR A 20 -5.91 1.76 -10.72
CA THR A 20 -7.27 1.97 -10.22
C THR A 20 -8.22 2.46 -11.32
N TYR A 21 -7.78 3.42 -12.14
CA TYR A 21 -8.57 3.94 -13.25
C TYR A 21 -8.82 2.89 -14.33
N GLN A 22 -7.80 2.09 -14.67
CA GLN A 22 -7.94 0.95 -15.57
C GLN A 22 -8.97 -0.05 -15.06
N PHE A 23 -8.90 -0.38 -13.76
CA PHE A 23 -9.86 -1.29 -13.13
C PHE A 23 -11.29 -0.75 -13.19
N LEU A 24 -11.48 0.57 -13.08
CA LEU A 24 -12.78 1.24 -13.21
C LEU A 24 -13.23 1.42 -14.67
N GLY A 25 -12.42 1.03 -15.66
CA GLY A 25 -12.73 1.21 -17.09
C GLY A 25 -12.67 2.67 -17.56
N LEU A 26 -11.93 3.53 -16.84
CA LEU A 26 -11.75 4.94 -17.19
C LEU A 26 -10.59 5.12 -18.18
N ASP A 27 -10.69 6.11 -19.07
CA ASP A 27 -9.62 6.44 -20.02
C ASP A 27 -8.38 6.94 -19.28
N THR A 28 -7.29 6.19 -19.39
CA THR A 28 -6.00 6.52 -18.75
C THR A 28 -5.17 7.53 -19.52
N GLY A 29 -5.47 7.80 -20.80
CA GLY A 29 -4.72 8.73 -21.64
C GLY A 29 -4.86 10.18 -21.19
N VAL A 30 -6.08 10.61 -20.84
CA VAL A 30 -6.36 11.96 -20.31
C VAL A 30 -5.89 12.11 -18.86
N VAL A 31 -5.89 11.01 -18.12
CA VAL A 31 -5.63 10.98 -16.68
C VAL A 31 -4.14 11.11 -16.38
N SER A 32 -3.26 10.45 -17.15
CA SER A 32 -1.80 10.56 -17.01
C SER A 32 -1.30 12.00 -16.88
N ASN A 33 -1.75 12.89 -17.77
CA ASN A 33 -1.31 14.29 -17.83
C ASN A 33 -1.83 15.15 -16.66
N ARG A 34 -2.87 14.70 -15.96
CA ARG A 34 -3.46 15.42 -14.81
C ARG A 34 -3.10 14.80 -13.48
N LEU A 35 -2.68 13.53 -13.45
CA LEU A 35 -2.35 12.82 -12.23
C LEU A 35 -1.19 13.46 -11.48
N ASP A 36 -0.16 13.94 -12.15
CA ASP A 36 0.97 14.60 -11.48
C ASP A 36 0.51 15.85 -10.70
N GLY A 37 -0.44 16.60 -11.26
CA GLY A 37 -1.08 17.74 -10.61
C GLY A 37 -2.03 17.36 -9.46
N ILE A 38 -2.48 16.11 -9.38
CA ILE A 38 -3.30 15.59 -8.28
C ILE A 38 -2.40 15.04 -7.18
N VAL A 39 -1.38 14.27 -7.54
CA VAL A 39 -0.43 13.64 -6.61
C VAL A 39 0.42 14.67 -5.87
N SER A 40 0.75 15.78 -6.52
CA SER A 40 1.50 16.90 -5.92
C SER A 40 0.68 17.79 -4.99
N GLN A 41 -0.64 17.61 -4.89
CA GLN A 41 -1.47 18.43 -4.01
C GLN A 41 -1.24 18.11 -2.55
N GLU A 42 -1.23 19.17 -1.74
CA GLU A 42 -1.19 19.02 -0.29
C GLU A 42 -2.48 18.34 0.22
N ILE A 43 -2.31 17.39 1.13
CA ILE A 43 -3.43 16.65 1.73
C ILE A 43 -4.18 17.56 2.70
N LYS A 44 -5.31 18.13 2.25
CA LYS A 44 -6.10 19.08 3.04
C LYS A 44 -6.85 18.46 4.23
N ASN A 45 -7.29 17.20 4.10
CA ASN A 45 -8.10 16.51 5.10
C ASN A 45 -7.30 15.37 5.77
N GLN A 46 -6.16 15.70 6.38
CA GLN A 46 -5.42 14.72 7.16
C GLN A 46 -5.84 14.75 8.64
N GLY A 47 -6.13 13.58 9.22
CA GLY A 47 -6.40 13.45 10.63
C GLY A 47 -5.20 13.92 11.48
N LYS A 48 -5.48 14.65 12.57
CA LYS A 48 -4.46 15.20 13.50
C LYS A 48 -3.53 14.14 14.12
N LEU A 49 -3.90 12.87 14.01
CA LEU A 49 -3.26 11.70 14.63
C LEU A 49 -2.24 10.97 13.74
N LYS A 50 -1.72 11.59 12.66
CA LYS A 50 -0.42 11.16 12.10
C LYS A 50 0.70 11.48 13.11
N LYS A 51 0.59 10.97 14.35
CA LYS A 51 1.69 10.94 15.31
C LYS A 51 2.80 10.14 14.63
N LYS A 52 4.03 10.64 14.72
CA LYS A 52 5.20 9.79 14.55
C LYS A 52 5.00 8.59 15.48
N VAL A 53 4.77 7.43 14.89
CA VAL A 53 4.69 6.18 15.64
C VAL A 53 6.14 5.74 15.81
N GLU A 54 6.58 5.63 17.05
CA GLU A 54 7.90 5.08 17.35
C GLU A 54 7.98 3.63 16.87
N PRO A 55 9.18 3.12 16.54
CA PRO A 55 9.34 1.73 16.16
C PRO A 55 8.70 0.78 17.17
N MET A 56 8.07 -0.28 16.66
CA MET A 56 7.51 -1.34 17.50
C MET A 56 8.63 -2.05 18.25
N LEU A 57 8.38 -2.49 19.49
CA LEU A 57 9.33 -3.36 20.19
C LEU A 57 9.51 -4.66 19.40
N GLU A 58 10.76 -5.10 19.25
CA GLU A 58 11.12 -6.29 18.45
C GLU A 58 10.33 -7.54 18.87
N ASN A 59 10.18 -7.76 20.19
CA ASN A 59 9.40 -8.89 20.72
C ASN A 59 7.92 -8.83 20.30
N THR A 60 7.34 -7.62 20.29
CA THR A 60 5.96 -7.41 19.86
C THR A 60 5.83 -7.61 18.35
N GLU A 61 6.78 -7.10 17.56
CA GLU A 61 6.80 -7.29 16.11
C GLU A 61 6.88 -8.78 15.75
N ARG A 62 7.76 -9.52 16.40
CA ARG A 62 7.90 -10.98 16.21
C ARG A 62 6.60 -11.71 16.56
N LEU A 63 6.03 -11.44 17.74
CA LEU A 63 4.79 -12.08 18.19
C LEU A 63 3.65 -11.84 17.18
N LEU A 64 3.47 -10.58 16.74
CA LEU A 64 2.44 -10.24 15.78
C LEU A 64 2.73 -10.84 14.40
N SER A 65 3.99 -10.85 13.96
CA SER A 65 4.38 -11.46 12.69
C SER A 65 4.03 -12.95 12.68
N GLU A 66 4.41 -13.69 13.72
CA GLU A 66 4.11 -15.12 13.86
C GLU A 66 2.60 -15.38 13.91
N PHE A 67 1.87 -14.58 14.69
CA PHE A 67 0.41 -14.69 14.82
C PHE A 67 -0.31 -14.46 13.48
N TYR A 68 0.09 -13.43 12.72
CA TYR A 68 -0.57 -13.08 11.46
C TYR A 68 -0.12 -13.92 10.25
N GLN A 69 1.05 -14.56 10.32
CA GLN A 69 1.66 -15.31 9.23
C GLN A 69 0.73 -16.31 8.51
N PRO A 70 -0.06 -17.18 9.18
CA PRO A 70 -0.94 -18.11 8.49
C PRO A 70 -2.03 -17.40 7.68
N PHE A 71 -2.56 -16.28 8.20
CA PHE A 71 -3.59 -15.50 7.50
C PHE A 71 -3.03 -14.76 6.29
N ILE A 72 -1.84 -14.18 6.44
CA ILE A 72 -1.10 -13.50 5.36
C ILE A 72 -0.77 -14.49 4.23
N THR A 73 -0.31 -15.69 4.59
CA THR A 73 -0.01 -16.75 3.60
C THR A 73 -1.28 -17.17 2.84
N ARG A 74 -2.39 -17.35 3.55
CA ARG A 74 -3.69 -17.65 2.94
C ARG A 74 -4.15 -16.50 2.02
N LEU A 75 -4.01 -15.25 2.45
CA LEU A 75 -4.37 -14.08 1.66
C LEU A 75 -3.57 -14.02 0.36
N SER A 76 -2.26 -14.21 0.43
CA SER A 76 -1.39 -14.24 -0.75
C SER A 76 -1.78 -15.35 -1.72
N GLY A 77 -2.13 -16.54 -1.22
CA GLY A 77 -2.64 -17.63 -2.05
C GLY A 77 -3.99 -17.32 -2.71
N LEU A 78 -4.91 -16.66 -2.00
CA LEU A 78 -6.21 -16.24 -2.55
C LEU A 78 -6.08 -15.16 -3.63
N LEU A 79 -5.07 -14.32 -3.53
CA LEU A 79 -4.81 -13.23 -4.49
C LEU A 79 -3.85 -13.65 -5.62
N GLU A 80 -3.27 -14.84 -5.52
CA GLU A 80 -2.21 -15.35 -6.40
C GLU A 80 -1.05 -14.35 -6.56
N ASP A 81 -0.75 -13.61 -5.49
CA ASP A 81 0.23 -12.52 -5.52
C ASP A 81 1.08 -12.52 -4.24
N ASN A 82 2.37 -12.80 -4.42
CA ASN A 82 3.36 -12.93 -3.34
C ASN A 82 3.73 -11.60 -2.69
N LYS A 83 3.38 -10.45 -3.27
CA LYS A 83 3.65 -9.15 -2.64
C LYS A 83 2.87 -8.95 -1.34
N PHE A 84 1.76 -9.69 -1.19
CA PHE A 84 0.98 -9.76 0.05
C PHE A 84 1.59 -10.70 1.09
N LEU A 85 2.83 -11.17 0.91
CA LEU A 85 3.61 -11.77 1.99
C LEU A 85 4.43 -10.74 2.77
N TRP A 86 4.45 -9.47 2.31
CA TRP A 86 5.18 -8.35 2.92
C TRP A 86 6.67 -8.62 3.23
N LYS A 87 7.30 -9.54 2.48
CA LYS A 87 8.72 -9.90 2.66
C LYS A 87 9.67 -8.79 2.18
N ASP A 88 9.17 -7.87 1.35
CA ASP A 88 9.89 -6.74 0.77
C ASP A 88 9.99 -5.52 1.70
N LEU A 89 9.21 -5.49 2.79
CA LEU A 89 9.30 -4.42 3.79
C LEU A 89 10.42 -4.63 4.81
N LYS A 90 10.99 -5.84 4.90
CA LYS A 90 12.08 -6.16 5.82
C LYS A 90 13.42 -5.69 5.25
N ALA A 91 13.60 -4.37 5.18
CA ALA A 91 14.87 -3.70 4.93
C ALA A 91 14.99 -2.52 5.89
N GLY A 92 15.29 -2.83 7.15
CA GLY A 92 15.43 -1.86 8.23
C GLY A 92 16.14 -2.50 9.41
N THR A 93 17.39 -2.91 9.20
CA THR A 93 18.40 -3.07 10.26
C THR A 93 19.10 -1.75 10.48
#